data_AF-A0A930F0T2-F1
#
_entry.id   AF-A0A930F0T2-F1
#
_cell.length_a   1.000
_cell.length_b   1.000
_cell.length_c   1.000
_cell.angle_alpha   90.00
_cell.angle_beta   90.00
_cell.angle_gamma   90.00
#
_symmetry.space_group_name_H-M   'P 1'
#
loop_
_entity.id
_entity.type
_entity.pdbx_description
1 polymer ?
#
loop_
_entity_poly.entity_id
_entity_poly.type
_entity_poly.pdbx_seq_one_letter_code
_entity_poly.pdbx_strand_id
1 'polypeptide(L)'
;MMIIDFIFKNWKGLLITILASLACKTCAGDYIEGSNREKVAEYEALIKENTKTTAVYDSVYTEHTVKIAKVPIKTYSIKYKYEVNGVKYEGEQSTSKLPESPVVEVYYLKDNPSVHDINPASSLKYEKEKETSNTDL
;
A
#
# COMPACT_ATOMS: atom_id res chain seq x y z
N MET A 1 -33.69 45.15 -29.53
CA MET A 1 -33.45 44.66 -28.15
C MET A 1 -34.23 43.37 -27.95
N MET A 2 -33.78 42.26 -28.56
CA MET A 2 -34.51 40.97 -28.49
C MET A 2 -33.66 39.74 -28.86
N ILE A 3 -32.47 39.93 -29.46
CA ILE A 3 -31.58 38.82 -29.86
C ILE A 3 -30.60 38.45 -28.73
N ILE A 4 -30.18 39.43 -27.92
CA ILE A 4 -29.21 39.24 -26.82
C ILE A 4 -29.85 38.47 -25.64
N ASP A 5 -31.14 38.72 -25.37
CA ASP A 5 -31.86 38.08 -24.26
C ASP A 5 -32.13 36.58 -24.50
N PHE A 6 -32.18 36.15 -25.76
CA PHE A 6 -32.39 34.74 -26.11
C PHE A 6 -31.14 33.88 -25.83
N ILE A 7 -29.95 34.46 -26.03
CA ILE A 7 -28.67 33.77 -25.80
C ILE A 7 -28.39 33.61 -24.29
N PHE A 8 -28.76 34.58 -23.47
CA PHE A 8 -28.54 34.51 -22.02
C PHE A 8 -29.51 33.56 -21.28
N LYS A 9 -30.71 33.31 -21.81
CA LYS A 9 -31.73 32.49 -21.12
C LYS A 9 -31.42 30.98 -21.16
N ASN A 10 -30.72 30.49 -22.19
CA ASN A 10 -30.35 29.07 -22.32
C ASN A 10 -28.93 28.73 -21.85
N TRP A 11 -28.10 29.73 -21.49
CA TRP A 11 -26.73 29.51 -21.04
C TRP A 11 -26.67 28.78 -19.70
N LYS A 12 -27.60 29.08 -18.78
CA LYS A 12 -27.64 28.45 -17.45
C LYS A 12 -27.88 26.94 -17.51
N GLY A 13 -28.71 26.46 -18.44
CA GLY A 13 -28.95 25.03 -18.64
C GLY A 13 -27.74 24.31 -19.24
N LEU A 14 -27.06 24.93 -20.20
CA LEU A 14 -25.86 24.37 -20.84
C LEU A 14 -24.68 24.25 -19.84
N LEU A 15 -24.50 25.26 -18.98
CA LEU A 15 -23.48 25.25 -17.92
C LEU A 15 -23.71 24.14 -16.88
N ILE A 16 -24.97 23.92 -16.46
CA ILE A 16 -25.32 22.88 -15.48
C ILE A 16 -25.11 21.48 -16.08
N THR A 17 -25.41 21.29 -17.38
CA THR A 17 -25.22 20.01 -18.07
C THR A 17 -23.73 19.66 -18.24
N ILE A 18 -22.88 20.67 -18.52
CA ILE A 18 -21.42 20.50 -18.59
C ILE A 18 -20.84 20.19 -17.20
N LEU A 19 -21.25 20.90 -16.15
CA LEU A 19 -20.82 20.60 -14.77
C LEU A 19 -21.21 19.19 -14.31
N ALA A 20 -22.41 18.72 -14.67
CA ALA A 20 -22.87 17.38 -14.31
C ALA A 20 -22.07 16.26 -15.01
N SER A 21 -21.63 16.48 -16.25
CA SER A 21 -20.79 15.51 -16.97
C SER A 21 -19.34 15.41 -16.44
N LEU A 22 -18.83 16.47 -15.81
CA LEU A 22 -17.52 16.49 -15.14
C LEU A 22 -17.55 15.78 -13.78
N ALA A 23 -18.68 15.80 -13.08
CA ALA A 23 -18.86 15.08 -11.80
C ALA A 23 -18.96 13.55 -11.97
N CYS A 24 -19.28 13.05 -13.16
CA CYS A 24 -19.37 11.60 -13.40
C CYS A 24 -17.99 10.92 -13.57
N LYS A 25 -16.92 11.68 -13.85
CA LYS A 25 -15.56 11.12 -13.99
C LYS A 25 -14.87 10.84 -12.65
N THR A 26 -15.38 11.38 -11.55
CA THR A 26 -14.76 11.20 -10.21
C THR A 26 -15.20 9.93 -9.50
N CYS A 27 -16.14 9.16 -10.04
CA CYS A 27 -16.63 7.92 -9.42
C CYS A 27 -16.08 6.64 -10.07
N ALA A 28 -15.29 6.75 -11.15
CA ALA A 28 -14.61 5.61 -11.78
C ALA A 28 -13.13 5.49 -11.34
N GLY A 29 -12.78 6.15 -10.24
CA GLY A 29 -11.48 6.05 -9.58
C GLY A 29 -11.50 5.06 -8.41
N ASP A 30 -12.43 4.11 -8.41
CA ASP A 30 -12.35 2.95 -7.52
C ASP A 30 -11.11 2.15 -7.94
N TYR A 31 -10.02 2.44 -7.23
CA TYR A 31 -8.72 1.78 -7.30
C TYR A 31 -8.92 0.26 -7.15
N ILE A 32 -9.03 -0.45 -8.27
CA ILE A 32 -8.72 -1.89 -8.30
C ILE A 32 -7.20 -1.97 -8.33
N GLU A 33 -6.59 -1.93 -7.13
CA GLU A 33 -5.15 -2.05 -6.99
C GLU A 33 -4.76 -3.52 -7.25
N GLY A 34 -4.52 -3.84 -8.53
CA GLY A 34 -3.92 -5.10 -8.96
C GLY A 34 -2.53 -5.31 -8.38
N SER A 35 -2.00 -6.53 -8.52
CA SER A 35 -0.64 -6.86 -8.09
C SER A 35 0.39 -5.84 -8.59
N ASN A 36 1.18 -5.31 -7.68
CA ASN A 36 2.26 -4.39 -7.99
C ASN A 36 3.49 -5.17 -8.50
N ARG A 37 3.67 -5.15 -9.83
CA ARG A 37 4.78 -5.83 -10.52
C ARG A 37 6.17 -5.40 -10.01
N GLU A 38 6.32 -4.15 -9.59
CA GLU A 38 7.58 -3.66 -9.01
C GLU A 38 7.86 -4.35 -7.68
N LYS A 39 6.86 -4.43 -6.79
CA LYS A 39 6.97 -5.14 -5.51
C LYS A 39 7.27 -6.63 -5.68
N VAL A 40 6.64 -7.28 -6.66
CA VAL A 40 6.95 -8.67 -7.00
C VAL A 40 8.43 -8.84 -7.37
N ALA A 41 8.95 -7.98 -8.25
CA ALA A 41 10.36 -8.02 -8.66
C ALA A 41 11.32 -7.73 -7.49
N GLU A 42 10.99 -6.78 -6.62
CA GLU A 42 11.75 -6.49 -5.41
C GLU A 42 11.83 -7.71 -4.48
N TYR A 43 10.70 -8.36 -4.18
CA TYR A 43 10.69 -9.53 -3.30
C TYR A 43 11.44 -10.72 -3.93
N GLU A 44 11.31 -10.94 -5.23
CA GLU A 44 12.07 -11.98 -5.94
C GLU A 44 13.58 -11.70 -5.89
N ALA A 45 14.00 -10.44 -6.03
CA ALA A 45 15.39 -10.04 -5.88
C ALA A 45 15.90 -10.28 -4.44
N LEU A 46 15.11 -9.90 -3.42
CA LEU A 46 15.46 -10.13 -2.01
C LEU A 46 15.65 -11.61 -1.70
N ILE A 47 14.76 -12.48 -2.21
CA ILE A 47 14.85 -13.94 -2.04
C ILE A 47 16.09 -14.48 -2.75
N LYS A 48 16.39 -14.01 -3.96
CA LYS A 48 17.52 -14.47 -4.77
C LYS A 48 18.86 -14.05 -4.17
N GLU A 49 18.99 -12.79 -3.74
CA GLU A 49 20.22 -12.27 -3.13
C GLU A 49 20.44 -12.81 -1.72
N ASN A 50 19.35 -13.09 -0.98
CA ASN A 50 19.35 -13.65 0.37
C ASN A 50 20.33 -12.93 1.32
N THR A 51 20.47 -11.62 1.14
CA THR A 51 21.35 -10.80 1.97
C THR A 51 20.56 -10.32 3.18
N LYS A 52 21.11 -10.55 4.37
CA LYS A 52 20.45 -10.31 5.63
C LYS A 52 21.26 -9.41 6.55
N THR A 53 20.56 -8.69 7.40
CA THR A 53 21.14 -8.01 8.56
C THR A 53 20.20 -8.13 9.74
N THR A 54 20.67 -7.70 10.90
CA THR A 54 19.90 -7.66 12.13
C THR A 54 19.21 -6.31 12.24
N ALA A 55 17.88 -6.35 12.41
CA ALA A 55 17.06 -5.19 12.73
C ALA A 55 16.56 -5.28 14.18
N VAL A 56 16.25 -4.12 14.75
CA VAL A 56 15.68 -3.99 16.09
C VAL A 56 14.30 -3.36 15.95
N TYR A 57 13.27 -4.01 16.50
CA TYR A 57 11.94 -3.44 16.57
C TYR A 57 11.90 -2.24 17.52
N ASP A 58 11.08 -1.25 17.17
CA ASP A 58 10.71 -0.19 18.09
C ASP A 58 9.90 -0.79 19.25
N SER A 59 10.12 -0.26 20.46
CA SER A 59 9.36 -0.66 21.65
C SER A 59 7.89 -0.23 21.62
N VAL A 60 7.55 0.68 20.71
CA VAL A 60 6.20 1.23 20.51
C VAL A 60 5.62 0.66 19.23
N TYR A 61 4.39 0.17 19.31
CA TYR A 61 3.63 -0.36 18.18
C TYR A 61 2.24 0.26 18.12
N THR A 62 1.63 0.18 16.95
CA THR A 62 0.23 0.58 16.73
C THR A 62 -0.64 -0.68 16.71
N GLU A 63 -1.67 -0.74 17.56
CA GLU A 63 -2.68 -1.80 17.52
C GLU A 63 -3.86 -1.36 16.63
N HIS A 64 -4.21 -2.18 15.65
CA HIS A 64 -5.39 -2.02 14.82
C HIS A 64 -6.41 -3.11 15.19
N THR A 65 -7.66 -2.72 15.37
CA THR A 65 -8.75 -3.66 15.64
C THR A 65 -9.85 -3.50 14.60
N VAL A 66 -10.14 -4.59 13.88
CA VAL A 66 -11.23 -4.65 12.89
C VAL A 66 -12.23 -5.72 13.34
N LYS A 67 -13.53 -5.45 13.21
CA LYS A 67 -14.57 -6.44 13.52
C LYS A 67 -15.05 -7.12 12.24
N ILE A 68 -14.85 -8.43 12.14
CA ILE A 68 -15.40 -9.25 11.04
C ILE A 68 -16.45 -10.17 11.64
N ALA A 69 -17.69 -10.11 11.14
CA ALA A 69 -18.81 -10.92 11.64
C ALA A 69 -18.97 -10.88 13.19
N LYS A 70 -18.79 -9.70 13.79
CA LYS A 70 -18.80 -9.46 15.26
C LYS A 70 -17.61 -10.02 16.05
N VAL A 71 -16.64 -10.67 15.39
CA VAL A 71 -15.40 -11.12 16.00
C VAL A 71 -14.32 -10.02 15.83
N PRO A 72 -13.73 -9.51 16.93
CA PRO A 72 -12.62 -8.57 16.83
C PRO A 72 -11.33 -9.29 16.40
N ILE A 73 -10.71 -8.79 15.35
CA ILE A 73 -9.39 -9.21 14.86
C ILE A 73 -8.41 -8.09 15.14
N LYS A 74 -7.33 -8.43 15.85
CA LYS A 74 -6.24 -7.50 16.17
C LYS A 74 -5.07 -7.71 15.22
N THR A 75 -4.50 -6.62 14.74
CA THR A 75 -3.21 -6.60 14.05
C THR A 75 -2.33 -5.52 14.68
N TYR A 76 -1.03 -5.69 14.58
CA TYR A 76 -0.02 -4.80 15.13
C TYR A 76 0.89 -4.32 14.01
N SER A 77 1.14 -3.02 13.96
CA SER A 77 2.13 -2.41 13.09
C SER A 77 3.32 -1.97 13.93
N ILE A 78 4.47 -2.56 13.63
CA ILE A 78 5.70 -2.43 14.43
C ILE A 78 6.81 -1.96 13.51
N LYS A 79 7.41 -0.83 13.85
CA LYS A 79 8.58 -0.33 13.12
C LYS A 79 9.83 -1.10 13.52
N TYR A 80 10.79 -1.20 12.62
CA TYR A 80 12.10 -1.76 12.90
C TYR A 80 13.18 -0.92 12.24
N LYS A 81 14.37 -0.93 12.83
CA LYS A 81 15.54 -0.19 12.34
C LYS A 81 16.72 -1.11 12.17
N TYR A 82 17.49 -0.89 11.12
CA TYR A 82 18.74 -1.60 10.87
C TYR A 82 19.77 -0.66 10.27
N GLU A 83 21.03 -1.07 10.30
CA GLU A 83 22.15 -0.29 9.79
C GLU A 83 22.94 -1.11 8.77
N VAL A 84 23.26 -0.48 7.64
CA VAL A 84 24.13 -1.03 6.60
C VAL A 84 25.15 0.04 6.24
N ASN A 85 26.44 -0.26 6.38
CA ASN A 85 27.54 0.66 6.06
C ASN A 85 27.43 2.04 6.76
N GLY A 86 26.97 2.07 8.02
CA GLY A 86 26.79 3.32 8.78
C GLY A 86 25.55 4.14 8.42
N VAL A 87 24.73 3.67 7.47
CA VAL A 87 23.46 4.29 7.09
C VAL A 87 22.32 3.52 7.75
N LYS A 88 21.42 4.26 8.40
CA LYS A 88 20.26 3.71 9.08
C LYS A 88 19.06 3.68 8.15
N TYR A 89 18.33 2.57 8.21
CA TYR A 89 17.12 2.32 7.47
C TYR A 89 16.00 1.93 8.43
N GLU A 90 14.77 2.22 8.03
CA GLU A 90 13.58 1.93 8.82
C GLU A 90 12.56 1.21 7.95
N GLY A 91 11.91 0.21 8.53
CA GLY A 91 10.79 -0.48 7.93
C GLY A 91 9.65 -0.67 8.91
N GLU A 92 8.55 -1.20 8.40
CA GLU A 92 7.37 -1.53 9.21
C GLU A 92 6.91 -2.95 8.91
N GLN A 93 6.50 -3.66 9.95
CA GLN A 93 5.89 -4.97 9.84
C GLN A 93 4.46 -4.94 10.39
N SER A 94 3.52 -5.44 9.59
CA SER A 94 2.18 -5.76 10.06
C SER A 94 2.09 -7.23 10.45
N THR A 95 1.63 -7.53 11.66
CA THR A 95 1.56 -8.90 12.20
C THR A 95 0.32 -9.10 13.06
N SER A 96 -0.19 -10.32 13.15
CA SER A 96 -1.31 -10.68 14.05
C SER A 96 -0.87 -10.97 15.48
N LYS A 97 0.44 -11.09 15.72
CA LYS A 97 1.04 -11.37 17.02
C LYS A 97 2.25 -10.47 17.26
N LEU A 98 2.40 -10.02 18.50
CA LEU A 98 3.60 -9.29 18.91
C LEU A 98 4.83 -10.22 18.85
N PRO A 99 6.00 -9.70 18.46
CA PRO A 99 7.24 -10.46 18.42
C PRO A 99 7.69 -10.83 19.83
N GLU A 100 8.22 -12.05 19.98
CA GLU A 100 8.77 -12.55 21.26
C GLU A 100 10.17 -11.99 21.54
N SER A 101 10.83 -11.47 20.52
CA SER A 101 12.18 -10.91 20.55
C SER A 101 12.16 -9.47 20.02
N PRO A 102 12.92 -8.53 20.63
CA PRO A 102 13.09 -7.18 20.09
C PRO A 102 13.97 -7.14 18.84
N VAL A 103 14.59 -8.26 18.46
CA VAL A 103 15.50 -8.38 17.33
C VAL A 103 14.93 -9.30 16.28
N VAL A 104 15.08 -8.94 15.00
CA VAL A 104 14.61 -9.71 13.84
C VAL A 104 15.64 -9.68 12.70
N GLU A 105 15.66 -10.72 11.88
CA GLU A 105 16.40 -10.69 10.61
C GLU A 105 15.61 -9.93 9.54
N VAL A 106 16.28 -9.04 8.82
CA VAL A 106 15.69 -8.34 7.67
C VAL A 106 16.51 -8.64 6.42
N TYR A 107 15.81 -8.96 5.33
CA TYR A 107 16.40 -9.08 4.00
C TYR A 107 16.52 -7.70 3.39
N TYR A 108 17.62 -7.42 2.70
CA TYR A 108 17.81 -6.16 1.98
C TYR A 108 18.60 -6.38 0.68
N LEU A 109 18.44 -5.50 -0.31
CA LEU A 109 19.28 -5.51 -1.52
C LEU A 109 20.60 -4.79 -1.25
N LYS A 110 21.74 -5.39 -1.61
CA LYS A 110 23.06 -4.80 -1.32
C LYS A 110 23.26 -3.44 -1.99
N ASP A 111 22.84 -3.33 -3.23
CA ASP A 111 23.02 -2.13 -4.05
C ASP A 111 21.98 -1.04 -3.73
N ASN A 112 20.86 -1.42 -3.09
CA ASN A 112 19.84 -0.50 -2.63
C ASN A 112 19.22 -0.99 -1.31
N PRO A 113 19.85 -0.72 -0.15
CA PRO A 113 19.35 -1.21 1.13
C PRO A 113 18.02 -0.60 1.55
N SER A 114 17.46 0.38 0.84
CA SER A 114 16.10 0.88 1.05
C SER A 114 15.02 -0.11 0.59
N VAL A 115 15.38 -1.10 -0.21
CA VAL A 115 14.51 -2.24 -0.53
C VAL A 115 14.79 -3.33 0.49
N HIS A 116 13.79 -3.62 1.32
CA HIS A 116 13.92 -4.56 2.41
C HIS A 116 12.59 -5.22 2.77
N ASP A 117 12.65 -6.40 3.37
CA ASP A 117 11.49 -7.13 3.90
C ASP A 117 11.94 -8.14 4.97
N ILE A 118 11.11 -8.41 5.99
CA ILE A 118 11.42 -9.40 7.04
C ILE A 118 11.13 -10.84 6.55
N ASN A 119 10.16 -11.00 5.65
CA ASN A 119 9.74 -12.26 5.07
C ASN A 119 9.31 -12.07 3.60
N PRO A 120 10.27 -11.84 2.68
CA PRO A 120 9.97 -11.52 1.28
C PRO A 120 9.20 -12.65 0.58
N ALA A 121 9.34 -13.91 1.02
CA ALA A 121 8.57 -15.03 0.48
C ALA A 121 7.06 -14.93 0.78
N SER A 122 6.71 -14.52 2.00
CA SER A 122 5.30 -14.31 2.38
C SER A 122 4.73 -13.07 1.71
N SER A 123 5.51 -11.99 1.65
CA SER A 123 5.13 -10.76 0.95
C SER A 123 4.92 -10.99 -0.55
N LEU A 124 5.80 -11.77 -1.20
CA LEU A 124 5.66 -12.17 -2.60
C LEU A 124 4.39 -12.98 -2.84
N LYS A 125 4.09 -13.95 -1.96
CA LYS A 125 2.87 -14.75 -2.06
C LYS A 125 1.62 -13.86 -1.95
N TYR A 126 1.59 -12.96 -0.97
CA TYR A 126 0.48 -12.03 -0.79
C TYR A 126 0.29 -11.12 -2.01
N GLU A 127 1.37 -10.58 -2.57
CA GLU A 127 1.29 -9.70 -3.73
C GLU A 127 0.80 -10.44 -4.99
N LYS A 128 1.24 -11.70 -5.19
CA LYS A 128 0.73 -12.55 -6.28
C LYS A 128 -0.73 -12.96 -6.10
N GLU A 129 -1.19 -13.18 -4.87
CA GLU A 129 -2.61 -13.49 -4.60
C GLU A 129 -3.55 -12.33 -4.95
N LYS A 130 -3.10 -11.07 -4.80
CA LYS A 130 -3.85 -9.90 -5.29
C LYS A 130 -4.07 -9.92 -6.80
N GLU A 131 -3.15 -10.51 -7.57
CA GLU A 131 -3.33 -10.67 -9.02
C GLU A 131 -4.53 -11.57 -9.31
N THR A 132 -4.60 -12.72 -8.62
CA THR A 132 -5.65 -13.73 -8.83
C THR A 132 -7.03 -13.29 -8.33
N SER A 133 -7.09 -12.54 -7.22
CA SER A 133 -8.35 -12.07 -6.63
C SER A 133 -9.08 -11.05 -7.50
N ASN A 134 -8.39 -10.42 -8.44
CA ASN A 134 -8.96 -9.38 -9.32
C ASN A 134 -9.42 -9.93 -10.69
N THR A 135 -9.12 -11.18 -11.01
CA THR A 135 -9.52 -11.83 -12.27
C THR A 135 -10.89 -12.52 -12.22
N ASP A 136 -11.48 -12.67 -11.04
CA ASP A 136 -12.74 -13.41 -10.82
C ASP A 136 -13.97 -12.52 -10.54
N LEU A 137 -13.91 -11.22 -10.88
CA LEU A 137 -15.02 -10.25 -10.73
C LEU A 137 -15.76 -9.99 -12.05
#